data_AF-A0A1M6YPJ2-F1
#
_entry.id   AF-A0A1M6YPJ2-F1
#
_cell.length_a   1.000
_cell.length_b   1.000
_cell.length_c   1.000
_cell.angle_alpha   90.00
_cell.angle_beta   90.00
_cell.angle_gamma   90.00
#
_symmetry.space_group_name_H-M   'P 1'
#
loop_
_entity.id
_entity.type
_entity.pdbx_description
1 polymer ?
#
loop_
_entity_poly.entity_id
_entity_poly.type
_entity_poly.pdbx_seq_one_letter_code
_entity_poly.pdbx_strand_id
1 'polypeptide(L)'
;MAKITYIEHNGTEHVVEVANGLTVMEGARDNNIPGIEADCGGACACSTCHVYVDPAWVDKLPAKEDMEDDMLDFAYEADPERSRLTCQIKVTDALDGLVVNMPEKQI
;
A
#
# COMPACT_ATOMS: atom_id res chain seq x y z
N MET A 1 -6.00 16.33 0.50
CA MET A 1 -5.34 15.50 -0.53
C MET A 1 -3.94 15.33 -0.05
N ALA A 2 -3.37 14.15 -0.23
CA ALA A 2 -2.03 13.83 0.19
C ALA A 2 -1.24 13.34 -1.01
N LYS A 3 0.01 13.78 -1.12
CA LYS A 3 0.93 13.27 -2.13
C LYS A 3 1.43 11.90 -1.70
N ILE A 4 1.18 10.87 -2.52
CA ILE A 4 1.64 9.51 -2.26
C ILE A 4 2.63 9.11 -3.36
N THR A 5 3.78 8.57 -2.96
CA THR A 5 4.81 8.05 -3.86
C THR A 5 4.78 6.53 -3.84
N TYR A 6 4.59 5.93 -5.02
CA TYR A 6 4.65 4.50 -5.26
C TYR A 6 5.94 4.20 -6.01
N ILE A 7 6.78 3.32 -5.45
CA ILE A 7 8.07 2.96 -6.03
C ILE A 7 8.00 1.50 -6.48
N GLU A 8 8.19 1.23 -7.76
CA GLU A 8 8.30 -0.14 -8.27
C GLU A 8 9.54 -0.85 -7.74
N HIS A 9 9.56 -2.18 -7.79
CA HIS A 9 10.72 -2.99 -7.41
C HIS A 9 12.02 -2.62 -8.18
N ASN A 10 11.88 -2.01 -9.36
CA ASN A 10 12.98 -1.54 -10.21
C ASN A 10 13.44 -0.09 -9.89
N GLY A 11 12.78 0.58 -8.94
CA GLY A 11 13.07 1.95 -8.54
C GLY A 11 12.31 3.05 -9.31
N THR A 12 11.44 2.71 -10.25
CA THR A 12 10.60 3.69 -10.95
C THR A 12 9.59 4.28 -9.97
N GLU A 13 9.58 5.61 -9.86
CA GLU A 13 8.68 6.34 -8.97
C GLU A 13 7.45 6.87 -9.69
N HIS A 14 6.30 6.75 -9.04
CA HIS A 14 5.03 7.34 -9.44
C HIS A 14 4.50 8.19 -8.29
N VAL A 15 4.25 9.47 -8.56
CA VAL A 15 3.77 10.42 -7.55
C VAL A 15 2.38 10.89 -7.92
N VAL A 16 1.40 10.67 -7.03
CA VAL A 16 0.00 11.02 -7.26
C VAL A 16 -0.61 11.72 -6.06
N GLU A 17 -1.53 12.64 -6.33
CA GLU A 17 -2.37 13.28 -5.33
C GLU A 17 -3.59 12.40 -5.06
N VAL A 18 -3.75 11.94 -3.82
CA VAL A 18 -4.86 11.07 -3.43
C VAL A 18 -5.80 11.83 -2.49
N ALA A 19 -7.10 11.77 -2.78
CA ALA A 19 -8.10 12.42 -1.95
C ALA A 19 -8.21 11.74 -0.58
N ASN A 20 -8.36 12.55 0.47
CA ASN A 20 -8.57 12.03 1.81
C ASN A 20 -9.84 11.20 1.84
N GLY A 21 -9.80 10.10 2.59
CA GLY A 21 -10.92 9.17 2.68
C GLY A 21 -10.81 7.98 1.72
N LEU A 22 -10.08 8.12 0.60
CA LEU A 22 -9.68 6.99 -0.24
C LEU A 22 -8.57 6.18 0.43
N THR A 23 -8.32 4.99 -0.08
CA THR A 23 -7.21 4.13 0.30
C THR A 23 -5.99 4.35 -0.59
N VAL A 24 -4.81 3.94 -0.13
CA VAL A 24 -3.58 3.94 -0.95
C VAL A 24 -3.76 3.03 -2.18
N MET A 25 -4.51 1.93 -2.04
CA MET A 25 -4.85 1.06 -3.17
C MET A 25 -5.69 1.79 -4.23
N GLU A 26 -6.73 2.50 -3.81
CA GLU A 26 -7.57 3.28 -4.74
C GLU A 26 -6.77 4.40 -5.41
N GLY A 27 -5.85 5.03 -4.68
CA GLY A 27 -4.91 5.99 -5.23
C GLY A 27 -4.05 5.43 -6.35
N ALA A 28 -3.51 4.22 -6.19
CA ALA A 28 -2.77 3.51 -7.24
C ALA A 28 -3.65 3.12 -8.43
N ARG A 29 -4.77 2.43 -8.15
CA ARG A 29 -5.70 1.90 -9.16
C ARG A 29 -6.27 3.00 -10.04
N ASP A 30 -6.82 4.05 -9.43
CA ASP A 30 -7.52 5.12 -10.14
C ASP A 30 -6.56 5.99 -10.99
N ASN A 31 -5.25 5.92 -10.69
CA ASN A 31 -4.19 6.56 -11.47
C ASN A 31 -3.39 5.59 -12.36
N ASN A 32 -3.84 4.33 -12.51
CA ASN A 32 -3.19 3.29 -13.31
C ASN A 32 -1.71 3.04 -12.95
N ILE A 33 -1.38 3.08 -11.66
CA ILE A 33 -0.05 2.72 -11.18
C ILE A 33 0.13 1.19 -11.25
N PRO A 34 1.16 0.67 -11.93
CA PRO A 34 1.40 -0.78 -12.04
C PRO A 34 1.84 -1.37 -10.69
N GLY A 35 1.78 -2.70 -10.55
CA GLY A 35 2.34 -3.41 -9.38
C GLY A 35 1.38 -3.60 -8.19
N ILE A 36 0.18 -3.00 -8.23
CA ILE A 36 -0.91 -3.24 -7.28
C ILE A 36 -2.12 -3.75 -8.07
N GLU A 37 -2.51 -5.01 -7.85
CA GLU A 37 -3.57 -5.68 -8.63
C GLU A 37 -4.95 -5.52 -7.98
N ALA A 38 -5.01 -5.66 -6.65
CA ALA A 38 -6.20 -5.45 -5.84
C ALA A 38 -7.43 -6.31 -6.23
N ASP A 39 -7.23 -7.62 -6.44
CA ASP A 39 -8.26 -8.52 -6.99
C ASP A 39 -9.55 -8.58 -6.19
N CYS A 40 -9.47 -8.53 -4.85
CA CYS A 40 -10.66 -8.54 -4.00
C CYS A 40 -11.36 -7.16 -3.91
N GLY A 41 -10.86 -6.14 -4.61
CA GLY A 41 -11.42 -4.78 -4.58
C GLY A 41 -11.28 -4.07 -3.24
N GLY A 42 -10.34 -4.49 -2.38
CA GLY A 42 -10.09 -3.88 -1.07
C GLY A 42 -10.86 -4.50 0.10
N ALA A 43 -11.44 -5.69 -0.08
CA ALA A 43 -12.18 -6.41 0.95
C ALA A 43 -11.32 -7.08 2.03
N CYS A 44 -9.99 -6.86 2.05
CA CYS A 44 -9.04 -7.60 2.90
C CYS A 44 -9.17 -9.13 2.76
N ALA A 45 -9.38 -9.60 1.53
CA ALA A 45 -9.61 -11.02 1.21
C ALA A 45 -8.61 -11.58 0.19
N CYS A 46 -7.63 -10.77 -0.23
CA CYS A 46 -6.47 -11.18 -1.01
C CYS A 46 -5.22 -10.43 -0.50
N SER A 47 -4.05 -10.84 -0.96
CA SER A 47 -2.75 -10.21 -0.69
C SER A 47 -2.25 -9.31 -1.82
N THR A 48 -2.95 -9.25 -2.96
CA THR A 48 -2.44 -8.66 -4.22
C THR A 48 -2.40 -7.13 -4.27
N CYS A 49 -2.49 -6.47 -3.12
CA CYS A 49 -2.25 -5.04 -2.95
C CYS A 49 -1.12 -4.75 -1.95
N HIS A 50 -0.26 -5.75 -1.73
CA HIS A 50 0.87 -5.71 -0.83
C HIS A 50 1.93 -4.71 -1.28
N VAL A 51 2.44 -3.95 -0.30
CA VAL A 51 3.59 -3.05 -0.44
C VAL A 51 4.43 -3.08 0.83
N TYR A 52 5.67 -2.59 0.72
CA TYR A 52 6.51 -2.21 1.86
C TYR A 52 6.41 -0.71 2.10
N VAL A 53 5.92 -0.32 3.27
CA VAL A 53 5.92 1.07 3.72
C VAL A 53 7.36 1.51 3.98
N ASP A 54 7.71 2.71 3.54
CA ASP A 54 9.03 3.27 3.83
C ASP A 54 9.26 3.34 5.36
N PRO A 55 10.46 2.99 5.87
CA PRO A 55 10.73 2.96 7.31
C PRO A 55 10.37 4.25 8.05
N ALA A 56 10.47 5.42 7.41
CA ALA A 56 10.13 6.71 8.02
C ALA A 56 8.60 6.93 8.24
N TRP A 57 7.78 5.99 7.77
CA TRP A 57 6.32 6.06 7.80
C TRP A 57 5.65 4.93 8.59
N VAL A 58 6.36 3.84 8.92
CA VAL A 58 5.80 2.69 9.63
C VAL A 58 5.09 3.11 10.92
N ASP A 59 5.77 3.89 11.77
CA ASP A 59 5.24 4.35 13.07
C ASP A 59 4.16 5.44 12.96
N LYS A 60 3.90 5.96 11.76
CA LYS A 60 2.87 6.98 11.50
C LYS A 60 1.55 6.38 11.02
N LEU A 61 1.56 5.11 10.65
CA LEU A 61 0.36 4.40 10.25
C LEU A 61 -0.32 3.79 11.47
N PRO A 62 -1.65 3.62 11.44
CA PRO A 62 -2.33 2.74 12.38
C PRO A 62 -1.73 1.33 12.32
N ALA A 63 -1.72 0.65 13.46
CA ALA A 63 -1.34 -0.75 13.53
C ALA A 63 -2.19 -1.60 12.59
N LYS A 64 -1.62 -2.72 12.12
CA LYS A 64 -2.36 -3.72 11.35
C LYS A 64 -3.48 -4.29 12.21
N GLU A 65 -4.62 -4.56 11.61
CA GLU A 65 -5.64 -5.40 12.23
C GLU A 65 -5.27 -6.87 12.02
N ASP A 66 -5.75 -7.77 12.88
CA ASP A 66 -5.42 -9.21 12.84
C ASP A 66 -5.68 -9.83 11.45
N MET A 67 -6.79 -9.42 10.80
CA MET A 67 -7.13 -9.90 9.46
C MET A 67 -6.13 -9.44 8.39
N GLU A 68 -5.58 -8.22 8.51
CA GLU A 68 -4.53 -7.75 7.60
C GLU A 68 -3.25 -8.57 7.81
N ASP A 69 -2.89 -8.84 9.06
CA ASP A 69 -1.71 -9.64 9.41
C ASP A 69 -1.81 -11.06 8.85
N ASP A 70 -2.95 -11.73 9.05
CA ASP A 70 -3.24 -13.07 8.51
C ASP A 70 -3.18 -13.09 6.97
N MET A 71 -3.59 -12.02 6.29
CA MET A 71 -3.53 -11.95 4.82
C MET A 71 -2.11 -11.69 4.30
N LEU A 72 -1.26 -11.02 5.07
CA LEU A 72 0.13 -10.78 4.69
C LEU A 72 0.98 -12.05 4.67
N ASP A 73 0.58 -13.10 5.41
CA ASP A 73 1.21 -14.43 5.33
C ASP A 73 1.12 -15.06 3.92
N PHE A 74 0.15 -14.64 3.12
CA PHE A 74 -0.02 -15.08 1.73
C PHE A 74 0.70 -14.17 0.73
N ALA A 75 1.21 -13.01 1.14
CA ALA A 75 1.87 -12.06 0.25
C ALA A 75 3.27 -12.53 -0.18
N TYR A 76 3.71 -12.04 -1.34
CA TYR A 76 5.04 -12.37 -1.86
C TYR A 76 6.13 -11.66 -1.05
N GLU A 77 7.05 -12.43 -0.45
CA GLU A 77 8.19 -11.92 0.31
C GLU A 77 7.80 -10.87 1.36
N ALA A 78 6.81 -11.17 2.19
CA ALA A 78 6.36 -10.27 3.24
C ALA A 78 7.49 -9.97 4.27
N ASP A 79 7.70 -8.68 4.50
CA ASP A 79 8.48 -8.11 5.59
C ASP A 79 7.56 -7.85 6.80
N PRO A 80 7.86 -8.39 8.01
CA PRO A 80 6.96 -8.31 9.16
C PRO A 80 6.75 -6.88 9.68
N GLU A 81 7.74 -6.00 9.51
CA GLU A 81 7.70 -4.63 10.00
C GLU A 81 7.04 -3.69 8.98
N ARG A 82 7.42 -3.83 7.71
CA ARG A 82 7.08 -2.85 6.67
C ARG A 82 5.92 -3.26 5.78
N SER A 83 5.58 -4.54 5.69
CA SER A 83 4.52 -4.97 4.78
C SER A 83 3.15 -4.48 5.23
N ARG A 84 2.36 -3.99 4.28
CA ARG A 84 0.98 -3.59 4.47
C ARG A 84 0.15 -3.92 3.25
N LEU A 85 -1.15 -4.10 3.43
CA LEU A 85 -2.12 -4.12 2.36
C LEU A 85 -2.59 -2.68 2.12
N THR A 86 -2.31 -2.14 0.94
CA THR A 86 -2.61 -0.73 0.63
C THR A 86 -4.10 -0.39 0.70
N CYS A 87 -4.98 -1.38 0.56
CA CYS A 87 -6.43 -1.20 0.75
C CYS A 87 -6.84 -0.97 2.21
N GLN A 88 -5.98 -1.30 3.18
CA GLN A 88 -6.21 -1.07 4.61
C GLN A 88 -5.58 0.24 5.10
N ILE A 89 -4.89 0.98 4.22
CA ILE A 89 -4.30 2.28 4.54
C ILE A 89 -5.21 3.39 4.00
N LYS A 90 -5.93 4.05 4.90
CA LYS A 90 -6.79 5.20 4.57
C LYS A 90 -5.97 6.49 4.50
N VAL A 91 -6.10 7.21 3.39
CA VAL A 91 -5.43 8.48 3.15
C VAL A 91 -6.03 9.59 3.99
N THR A 92 -5.17 10.32 4.69
CA THR A 92 -5.47 11.51 5.48
C THR A 92 -4.38 12.56 5.24
N ASP A 93 -4.59 13.81 5.68
CA ASP A 93 -3.57 14.86 5.54
C ASP A 93 -2.26 14.52 6.31
N ALA A 94 -2.32 13.65 7.32
CA ALA A 94 -1.14 13.18 8.04
C ALA A 94 -0.23 12.27 7.20
N LEU A 95 -0.74 11.75 6.07
CA LEU A 95 -0.01 10.89 5.14
C LEU A 95 0.52 11.66 3.92
N ASP A 96 0.48 12.99 3.94
CA ASP A 96 1.07 13.80 2.87
C ASP A 96 2.59 13.57 2.79
N GLY A 97 3.04 12.98 1.69
CA GLY A 97 4.40 12.55 1.46
C GLY A 97 4.67 11.05 1.74
N LEU A 98 3.65 10.24 2.01
CA LEU A 98 3.79 8.79 2.20
C LEU A 98 4.53 8.14 1.03
N VAL A 99 5.47 7.26 1.33
CA VAL A 99 6.22 6.48 0.35
C VAL A 99 5.96 4.98 0.59
N VAL A 100 5.60 4.28 -0.48
CA VAL A 100 5.43 2.82 -0.49
C VAL A 100 6.23 2.20 -1.63
N ASN A 101 6.83 1.04 -1.37
CA ASN A 101 7.63 0.29 -2.32
C ASN A 101 6.89 -1.00 -2.67
N MET A 102 6.79 -1.31 -3.95
CA MET A 102 6.07 -2.49 -4.44
C MET A 102 7.02 -3.69 -4.50
N PRO A 103 6.51 -4.91 -4.20
CA PRO A 103 7.26 -6.14 -4.43
C PRO A 103 7.51 -6.36 -5.92
N GLU A 104 8.35 -7.34 -6.26
CA GLU A 104 8.58 -7.74 -7.67
C GLU A 104 7.31 -8.27 -8.33
N LYS A 105 6.39 -8.86 -7.55
CA LYS A 105 5.10 -9.38 -8.02
C LYS A 105 4.10 -9.51 -6.87
N GLN A 106 2.82 -9.65 -7.24
CA GLN A 106 1.72 -10.00 -6.34
C GLN A 106 1.38 -11.50 -6.49
N ILE A 107 0.85 -12.12 -5.43
CA ILE A 107 0.38 -13.53 -5.41
C ILE A 107 -0.89 -13.69 -4.60
#